data_AF-A0A4Q6DW05-F1
#
_entry.id   AF-A0A4Q6DW05-F1
#
_cell.length_a   1.000
_cell.length_b   1.000
_cell.length_c   1.000
_cell.angle_alpha   90.00
_cell.angle_beta   90.00
_cell.angle_gamma   90.00
#
_symmetry.space_group_name_H-M   'P 1'
#
loop_
_entity.id
_entity.type
_entity.pdbx_description
1 polymer ?
#
loop_
_entity_poly.entity_id
_entity_poly.type
_entity_poly.pdbx_seq_one_letter_code
_entity_poly.pdbx_strand_id
1 'polypeptide(L)' 'YKRFGRPEELVGALIYLLSDASKFVTGTVINVDGGFSVFSGV' A
#
# COMPACT_ATOMS: atom_id res chain seq x y z
N TYR A 1 10.01 -7.51 1.78
CA TYR A 1 10.63 -7.19 3.07
C TYR A 1 10.52 -8.40 3.99
N LYS A 2 11.56 -8.79 4.72
CA LYS A 2 11.52 -9.94 5.64
C LYS A 2 11.18 -9.52 7.09
N ARG A 3 10.14 -8.69 7.25
CA ARG A 3 9.67 -8.17 8.55
C ARG A 3 8.21 -7.76 8.48
N PHE A 4 7.58 -7.61 9.65
CA PHE A 4 6.29 -6.93 9.76
C PHE A 4 6.41 -5.43 9.47
N GLY A 5 5.33 -4.87 8.95
CA GLY A 5 5.17 -3.43 8.77
C GLY A 5 4.95 -2.71 10.10
N ARG A 6 5.18 -1.40 10.09
CA ARG A 6 4.78 -0.50 11.19
C ARG A 6 3.63 0.41 10.73
N PRO A 7 2.75 0.89 11.63
CA PRO A 7 1.62 1.73 11.26
C PRO A 7 2.00 2.97 10.44
N GLU A 8 3.16 3.57 10.70
CA GLU A 8 3.63 4.78 10.03
C GLU A 8 3.89 4.56 8.53
N GLU A 9 4.10 3.30 8.12
CA GLU A 9 4.36 2.94 6.73
C GLU A 9 3.09 2.98 5.85
N LEU A 10 1.91 3.05 6.47
CA LEU A 10 0.63 3.24 5.76
C LEU A 10 0.37 4.70 5.36
N VAL A 11 1.04 5.65 6.03
CA VAL A 11 0.74 7.09 5.90
C VAL A 11 0.94 7.58 4.47
N GLY A 12 1.97 7.10 3.76
CA GLY A 12 2.21 7.49 2.37
C GLY A 12 1.08 7.09 1.42
N ALA A 13 0.56 5.86 1.56
CA ALA A 13 -0.57 5.39 0.76
C ALA A 13 -1.87 6.15 1.09
N LEU A 14 -2.08 6.46 2.38
CA LEU A 14 -3.20 7.29 2.81
C LEU A 14 -3.12 8.70 2.23
N ILE A 15 -1.97 9.36 2.32
CA ILE A 15 -1.76 10.69 1.75
C ILE A 15 -1.99 10.66 0.24
N TYR A 16 -1.45 9.67 -0.46
CA TYR A 16 -1.70 9.51 -1.90
C TYR A 16 -3.19 9.47 -2.22
N LEU A 17 -3.94 8.58 -1.55
CA LEU A 17 -5.38 8.40 -1.75
C LEU A 17 -6.23 9.64 -1.42
N LEU A 18 -5.76 10.48 -0.49
CA LEU A 18 -6.44 11.72 -0.09
C LEU A 18 -5.99 12.95 -0.91
N SER A 19 -4.99 12.79 -1.79
CA SER A 19 -4.41 13.90 -2.55
C SER A 19 -4.96 13.98 -3.98
N ASP A 20 -4.76 15.12 -4.63
CA ASP A 20 -5.06 15.30 -6.05
C ASP A 20 -4.28 14.35 -6.97
N ALA A 21 -3.18 13.74 -6.48
CA ALA A 21 -2.40 12.76 -7.25
C ALA A 21 -3.21 11.49 -7.58
N SER A 22 -4.27 11.20 -6.82
CA SER A 22 -5.17 10.06 -7.05
C SER A 22 -6.56 10.48 -7.54
N LYS A 23 -6.76 11.71 -8.04
CA LYS A 23 -8.10 12.26 -8.37
C LYS A 23 -8.93 11.46 -9.39
N PHE A 24 -8.29 10.59 -10.16
CA PHE A 24 -8.95 9.71 -11.13
C PHE A 24 -8.79 8.21 -10.78
N VAL A 25 -8.28 7.92 -9.59
CA VAL A 25 -8.09 6.55 -9.09
C VAL A 25 -9.24 6.24 -8.14
N THR A 26 -10.09 5.30 -8.54
CA THR A 26 -11.26 4.85 -7.78
C THR A 26 -11.48 3.36 -7.97
N GLY A 27 -12.17 2.71 -7.03
CA GLY A 27 -12.51 1.29 -7.10
C GLY A 27 -11.31 0.33 -7.04
N THR A 28 -10.18 0.78 -6.51
CA THR A 28 -8.93 -0.01 -6.44
C THR A 28 -8.49 -0.27 -5.00
N VAL A 29 -7.63 -1.27 -4.81
CA VAL A 29 -7.01 -1.62 -3.53
C VAL A 29 -5.49 -1.43 -3.66
N ILE A 30 -4.91 -0.65 -2.74
CA ILE A 30 -3.46 -0.45 -2.65
C ILE A 30 -2.91 -1.29 -1.51
N ASN A 31 -2.09 -2.28 -1.85
CA ASN A 31 -1.43 -3.14 -0.86
C ASN A 31 -0.12 -2.52 -0.37
N VAL A 32 -0.01 -2.36 0.95
CA VAL A 32 1.22 -1.94 1.64
C VAL A 32 1.64 -3.07 2.59
N ASP A 33 2.19 -4.14 2.03
CA ASP A 33 2.38 -5.41 2.74
C ASP A 33 3.80 -5.98 2.65
N GLY A 34 4.74 -5.19 2.13
CA GLY A 34 6.12 -5.61 1.94
C GLY A 34 6.33 -6.68 0.88
N GLY A 35 5.37 -6.87 -0.04
CA GLY A 35 5.41 -7.86 -1.12
C GLY A 35 4.78 -9.20 -0.76
N PHE A 36 4.03 -9.26 0.34
CA PHE A 36 3.44 -10.51 0.84
C PHE A 36 2.39 -11.08 -0.13
N SER A 37 1.49 -10.24 -0.65
CA SER A 37 0.39 -10.66 -1.53
C SER A 37 0.84 -11.21 -2.87
N VAL A 38 2.09 -10.97 -3.27
CA VAL A 38 2.67 -11.42 -4.54
C VAL A 38 3.71 -12.52 -4.36
N PHE A 39 3.94 -12.99 -3.13
CA PHE A 39 4.86 -14.07 -2.85
C PHE A 39 4.17 -15.43 -2.96
N SER A 40 4.69 -16.31 -3.82
CA SER A 40 4.13 -17.65 -4.08
C SER A 40 4.38 -18.68 -2.99
N GLY A 41 5.25 -18.39 -2.00
CA GLY A 41 5.57 -19.31 -0.91
C GLY A 41 6.72 -20.28 -1.20
N VAL A 42 7.29 -20.24 -2.40
CA VAL A 42 8.41 -21.09 -2.87
C VAL A 42 9.49 -20.26 -3.54
#